data_AF-S4PC59-F1
#
_entry.id   AF-S4PC59-F1
#
_cell.length_a   1.000
_cell.length_b   1.000
_cell.length_c   1.000
_cell.angle_alpha   90.00
_cell.angle_beta   90.00
_cell.angle_gamma   90.00
#
_symmetry.space_group_name_H-M   'P 1'
#
loop_
_entity.id
_entity.type
_entity.pdbx_description
1 polymer ?
#
loop_
_entity_poly.entity_id
_entity_poly.type
_entity_poly.pdbx_seq_one_letter_code
_entity_poly.pdbx_strand_id
1 'polypeptide(L)'
;KIEPYPYSKTLHGAWSGKSAGGCENNRETYANNPKFAVKVPVSRYPCHLVVLLKGPKEYQMGLDCRIESLDDPNVTAPFHKATSGPYRSGFVVIELPNLPAGKYVVSPSTFYP
;
A
#
# COMPACT_ATOMS: atom_id res chain seq x y z
N LYS A 1 20.67 0.92 -20.47
CA LYS A 1 19.30 1.39 -20.14
C LYS A 1 19.22 1.37 -18.62
N ILE A 2 19.08 2.52 -17.96
CA ILE A 2 19.02 2.58 -16.49
C ILE A 2 17.65 2.02 -16.07
N GLU A 3 17.65 0.99 -15.22
CA GLU A 3 16.44 0.43 -14.64
C GLU A 3 15.93 1.37 -13.54
N PRO A 4 14.72 1.94 -13.65
CA PRO A 4 14.24 2.95 -12.70
C PRO A 4 13.95 2.37 -11.30
N TYR A 5 13.69 1.06 -11.21
CA TYR A 5 13.43 0.35 -9.95
C TYR A 5 14.37 -0.86 -9.84
N PRO A 6 15.63 -0.65 -9.42
CA PRO A 6 16.64 -1.72 -9.36
C PRO A 6 16.37 -2.74 -8.25
N TYR A 7 15.41 -2.47 -7.35
CA TYR A 7 15.02 -3.37 -6.26
C TYR A 7 13.55 -3.74 -6.39
N SER A 8 13.24 -5.03 -6.30
CA SER A 8 11.86 -5.53 -6.28
C SER A 8 11.70 -6.64 -5.25
N LYS A 9 10.50 -6.73 -4.66
CA LYS A 9 10.11 -7.80 -3.74
C LYS A 9 8.65 -8.15 -3.97
N THR A 10 8.37 -9.43 -4.17
CA THR A 10 7.02 -9.96 -4.36
C THR A 10 6.57 -10.67 -3.09
N LEU A 11 5.35 -10.39 -2.66
CA LEU A 11 4.68 -11.08 -1.56
C LEU A 11 3.40 -11.71 -2.08
N HIS A 12 3.06 -12.88 -1.53
CA HIS A 12 1.82 -13.59 -1.84
C HIS A 12 0.91 -13.61 -0.61
N GLY A 13 -0.39 -13.58 -0.83
CA GLY A 13 -1.41 -13.60 0.21
C GLY A 13 -2.80 -13.83 -0.37
N ALA A 14 -3.79 -13.86 0.50
CA ALA A 14 -5.20 -14.02 0.13
C ALA A 14 -6.09 -13.30 1.15
N TRP A 15 -7.29 -12.93 0.70
CA TRP A 15 -8.39 -12.56 1.59
C TRP A 15 -9.23 -13.81 1.84
N SER A 16 -9.43 -14.16 3.11
CA SER A 16 -10.26 -15.32 3.48
C SER A 16 -10.77 -15.17 4.91
N GLY A 17 -12.03 -15.58 5.12
CA GLY A 17 -12.69 -15.48 6.43
C GLY A 17 -12.59 -14.06 6.99
N LYS A 18 -11.97 -13.91 8.17
CA LYS A 18 -11.84 -12.62 8.86
C LYS A 18 -11.04 -11.58 8.08
N SER A 19 -10.07 -11.98 7.25
CA SER A 19 -9.23 -11.03 6.52
C SER A 19 -9.89 -10.45 5.28
N ALA A 20 -11.03 -10.99 4.84
CA ALA A 20 -11.83 -10.47 3.76
C ALA A 20 -12.71 -9.32 4.29
N GLY A 21 -12.09 -8.15 4.48
CA GLY A 21 -12.69 -7.04 5.21
C GLY A 21 -13.49 -6.05 4.36
N GLY A 22 -13.39 -6.14 3.03
CA GLY A 22 -13.96 -5.18 2.10
C GLY A 22 -13.26 -3.81 2.15
N CYS A 23 -13.80 -2.83 1.41
CA CYS A 23 -13.27 -1.46 1.39
C CYS A 23 -13.68 -0.65 2.62
N GLU A 24 -13.18 0.59 2.75
CA GLU A 24 -13.42 1.47 3.91
C GLU A 24 -14.90 1.76 4.21
N ASN A 25 -15.79 1.56 3.24
CA ASN A 25 -17.24 1.66 3.45
C ASN A 25 -17.73 0.59 4.47
N ASN A 26 -17.03 -0.54 4.58
CA ASN A 26 -17.28 -1.61 5.54
C ASN A 26 -16.50 -1.34 6.84
N ARG A 27 -16.90 -0.31 7.59
CA ARG A 27 -16.15 0.23 8.74
C ARG A 27 -15.81 -0.81 9.81
N GLU A 28 -16.68 -1.78 10.02
CA GLU A 28 -16.51 -2.83 11.04
C GLU A 28 -15.44 -3.85 10.67
N THR A 29 -15.27 -4.13 9.38
CA THR A 29 -14.44 -5.23 8.89
C THR A 29 -13.19 -4.77 8.15
N TYR A 30 -13.14 -3.54 7.64
CA TYR A 30 -12.02 -3.03 6.86
C TYR A 30 -10.68 -3.13 7.61
N ALA A 31 -10.69 -2.93 8.93
CA ALA A 31 -9.49 -3.00 9.76
C ALA A 31 -8.85 -4.41 9.80
N ASN A 32 -9.61 -5.46 9.44
CA ASN A 32 -9.16 -6.84 9.41
C ASN A 32 -8.43 -7.23 8.12
N ASN A 33 -8.47 -6.38 7.08
CA ASN A 33 -7.72 -6.63 5.85
C ASN A 33 -6.21 -6.82 6.15
N PRO A 34 -5.50 -7.61 5.33
CA PRO A 34 -4.05 -7.77 5.46
C PRO A 34 -3.31 -6.43 5.51
N LYS A 35 -2.22 -6.38 6.27
CA LYS A 35 -1.37 -5.19 6.42
C LYS A 35 0.08 -5.57 6.24
N PHE A 36 0.78 -4.84 5.38
CA PHE A 36 2.18 -5.06 5.07
C PHE A 36 2.98 -3.82 5.50
N ALA A 37 3.92 -4.01 6.42
CA ALA A 37 4.81 -2.95 6.84
C ALA A 37 5.96 -2.78 5.84
N VAL A 38 6.21 -1.54 5.44
CA VAL A 38 7.34 -1.16 4.58
C VAL A 38 8.19 -0.16 5.36
N LYS A 39 9.47 -0.47 5.54
CA LYS A 39 10.44 0.44 6.14
C LYS A 39 11.26 1.09 5.03
N VAL A 40 11.21 2.41 4.96
CA VAL A 40 12.12 3.21 4.13
C VAL A 40 13.29 3.64 5.02
N PRO A 41 14.53 3.24 4.72
CA PRO A 41 15.69 3.64 5.51
C PRO A 41 16.08 5.10 5.25
N VAL A 42 16.81 5.68 6.18
CA VAL A 42 17.48 6.98 5.98
C VAL A 42 18.48 6.85 4.82
N SER A 43 18.39 7.78 3.87
CA SER A 43 19.23 7.83 2.68
C SER A 43 19.47 9.29 2.27
N ARG A 44 20.54 9.53 1.51
CA ARG A 44 20.84 10.84 0.91
C ARG A 44 19.77 11.28 -0.10
N TYR A 45 19.08 10.32 -0.70
CA TYR A 45 18.04 10.57 -1.71
C TYR A 45 16.69 10.02 -1.25
N PRO A 46 15.58 10.72 -1.53
CA PRO A 46 14.24 10.22 -1.26
C PRO A 46 13.97 8.88 -1.94
N CYS A 47 13.18 8.02 -1.30
CA CYS A 47 12.81 6.74 -1.87
C CYS A 47 11.62 6.89 -2.82
N HIS A 48 11.68 6.29 -4.00
CA HIS A 48 10.52 6.13 -4.86
C HIS A 48 10.01 4.70 -4.79
N LEU A 49 8.79 4.51 -4.29
CA LEU A 49 8.18 3.19 -4.12
C LEU A 49 6.98 3.05 -5.04
N VAL A 50 6.92 1.93 -5.76
CA VAL A 50 5.73 1.52 -6.52
C VAL A 50 5.22 0.22 -5.93
N VAL A 51 3.94 0.18 -5.59
CA VAL A 51 3.30 -1.04 -5.07
C VAL A 51 2.27 -1.52 -6.07
N LEU A 52 2.41 -2.78 -6.46
CA LEU A 52 1.56 -3.46 -7.42
C LEU A 52 0.74 -4.53 -6.70
N LEU A 53 -0.58 -4.53 -6.92
CA LEU A 53 -1.46 -5.60 -6.47
C LEU A 53 -2.04 -6.31 -7.68
N LYS A 54 -1.78 -7.61 -7.77
CA LYS A 54 -2.36 -8.53 -8.75
C LYS A 54 -3.31 -9.46 -8.01
N GLY A 55 -4.47 -9.72 -8.60
CA GLY A 55 -5.44 -10.65 -8.04
C GLY A 55 -6.46 -11.12 -9.09
N PRO A 56 -7.51 -11.85 -8.67
CA PRO A 56 -8.50 -12.38 -9.59
C PRO A 56 -9.28 -11.26 -10.28
N LYS A 57 -9.71 -11.49 -11.53
CA LYS A 57 -10.49 -10.50 -12.31
C LYS A 57 -11.92 -10.32 -11.80
N GLU A 58 -12.44 -11.31 -11.07
CA GLU A 58 -13.79 -11.33 -10.51
C GLU A 58 -13.97 -10.31 -9.39
N TYR A 59 -12.89 -9.93 -8.70
CA TYR A 59 -12.93 -8.99 -7.59
C TYR A 59 -12.39 -7.62 -8.01
N GLN A 60 -13.10 -6.58 -7.61
CA GLN A 60 -12.58 -5.21 -7.63
C GLN A 60 -11.70 -5.01 -6.41
N MET A 61 -10.45 -4.61 -6.60
CA MET A 61 -9.46 -4.48 -5.53
C MET A 61 -8.87 -3.08 -5.49
N GLY A 62 -8.34 -2.71 -4.32
CA GLY A 62 -7.69 -1.44 -4.07
C GLY A 62 -6.51 -1.60 -3.11
N LEU A 63 -5.60 -0.63 -3.15
CA LEU A 63 -4.48 -0.49 -2.23
C LEU A 63 -4.59 0.85 -1.50
N ASP A 64 -4.38 0.80 -0.19
CA ASP A 64 -4.14 1.98 0.62
C ASP A 64 -2.73 1.92 1.21
N CYS A 65 -2.06 3.07 1.29
CA CYS A 65 -0.80 3.25 1.98
C CYS A 65 -0.95 4.36 3.02
N ARG A 66 -0.62 4.07 4.27
CA ARG A 66 -0.61 5.04 5.37
C ARG A 66 0.79 5.18 5.94
N ILE A 67 1.11 6.38 6.40
CA ILE A 67 2.32 6.63 7.18
C ILE A 67 2.04 6.21 8.62
N GLU A 68 2.84 5.30 9.15
CA GLU A 68 2.75 4.87 10.55
C GLU A 68 3.66 5.72 11.42
N SER A 69 4.89 5.96 10.97
CA SER A 69 5.84 6.87 11.63
C SER A 69 6.89 7.39 10.65
N LEU A 70 7.38 8.60 10.90
CA LEU A 70 8.55 9.16 10.23
C LEU A 70 9.75 9.14 11.17
N ASP A 71 10.94 8.97 10.61
CA ASP A 71 12.16 8.88 11.41
C ASP A 71 12.67 10.27 11.84
N ASP A 72 12.45 11.30 11.02
CA ASP A 72 12.77 12.70 11.34
C ASP A 72 11.52 13.43 11.85
N PRO A 73 11.51 13.92 13.11
CA PRO A 73 10.36 14.62 13.68
C PRO A 73 10.09 15.99 13.04
N ASN A 74 11.04 16.57 12.30
CA ASN A 74 10.87 17.86 11.65
C ASN A 74 10.26 17.74 10.24
N VAL A 75 10.22 16.53 9.68
CA VAL A 75 9.65 16.29 8.36
C VAL A 75 8.13 16.23 8.48
N THR A 76 7.44 17.11 7.75
CA THR A 76 5.98 17.05 7.63
C THR A 76 5.57 15.84 6.80
N ALA A 77 4.57 15.09 7.26
CA ALA A 77 4.01 13.96 6.54
C ALA A 77 3.54 14.38 5.13
N PRO A 78 4.09 13.79 4.05
CA PRO A 78 3.72 14.16 2.68
C PRO A 78 2.28 13.79 2.33
N PHE A 79 1.70 12.83 3.06
CA PHE A 79 0.30 12.44 2.97
C PHE A 79 -0.14 11.75 4.26
N HIS A 80 -1.44 11.78 4.56
CA HIS A 80 -2.03 10.93 5.61
C HIS A 80 -2.36 9.52 5.10
N LYS A 81 -2.89 9.46 3.87
CA LYS A 81 -3.22 8.21 3.17
C LYS A 81 -3.08 8.44 1.67
N ALA A 82 -2.40 7.53 1.00
CA ALA A 82 -2.36 7.45 -0.45
C ALA A 82 -3.13 6.19 -0.88
N THR A 83 -3.83 6.24 -2.02
CA THR A 83 -4.68 5.14 -2.49
C THR A 83 -4.38 4.82 -3.95
N SER A 84 -4.68 3.62 -4.41
CA SER A 84 -4.66 3.28 -5.85
C SER A 84 -5.77 3.94 -6.67
N GLY A 85 -6.63 4.77 -6.03
CA GLY A 85 -7.83 5.34 -6.64
C GLY A 85 -9.01 4.37 -6.64
N PRO A 86 -9.93 4.46 -7.63
CA PRO A 86 -11.07 3.57 -7.75
C PRO A 86 -10.65 2.09 -7.78
N TYR A 87 -11.44 1.23 -7.16
CA TYR A 87 -11.16 -0.21 -7.14
C TYR A 87 -11.27 -0.77 -8.57
N ARG A 88 -10.30 -1.59 -8.97
CA ARG A 88 -10.25 -2.20 -10.32
C ARG A 88 -10.05 -3.70 -10.24
N SER A 89 -10.54 -4.39 -11.26
CA SER A 89 -10.38 -5.83 -11.42
C SER A 89 -8.98 -6.22 -11.88
N GLY A 90 -8.44 -7.30 -11.32
CA GLY A 90 -7.21 -7.95 -11.77
C GLY A 90 -5.90 -7.26 -11.39
N PHE A 91 -5.82 -5.92 -11.48
CA PHE A 91 -4.59 -5.18 -11.24
C PHE A 91 -4.83 -3.74 -10.79
N VAL A 92 -4.11 -3.32 -9.74
CA VAL A 92 -4.00 -1.92 -9.32
C VAL A 92 -2.56 -1.57 -8.94
N VAL A 93 -2.24 -0.29 -9.03
CA VAL A 93 -0.94 0.28 -8.72
C VAL A 93 -1.10 1.52 -7.86
N ILE A 94 -0.14 1.74 -6.97
CA ILE A 94 0.08 3.02 -6.30
C ILE A 94 1.54 3.42 -6.48
N GLU A 95 1.76 4.67 -6.87
CA GLU A 95 3.07 5.28 -7.00
C GLU A 95 3.27 6.27 -5.86
N LEU A 96 4.38 6.12 -5.13
CA LEU A 96 4.72 6.91 -3.96
C LEU A 96 6.08 7.59 -4.22
N PRO A 97 6.09 8.78 -4.82
CA PRO A 97 7.31 9.55 -5.05
C PRO A 97 7.81 10.19 -3.76
N ASN A 98 9.13 10.32 -3.66
CA ASN A 98 9.81 11.08 -2.62
C ASN A 98 9.41 10.69 -1.18
N LEU A 99 9.31 9.39 -0.89
CA LEU A 99 9.02 8.91 0.45
C LEU A 99 10.16 9.24 1.41
N PRO A 100 9.88 9.96 2.52
CA PRO A 100 10.85 10.14 3.59
C PRO A 100 11.16 8.83 4.31
N ALA A 101 12.25 8.82 5.07
CA ALA A 101 12.59 7.70 5.93
C ALA A 101 11.51 7.52 7.02
N GLY A 102 11.07 6.29 7.20
CA GLY A 102 9.91 6.01 8.04
C GLY A 102 9.33 4.62 7.84
N LYS A 103 8.25 4.36 8.57
CA LYS A 103 7.47 3.13 8.51
C LYS A 103 6.11 3.43 7.88
N TYR A 104 5.75 2.62 6.92
CA TYR A 104 4.53 2.73 6.14
C TYR A 104 3.75 1.43 6.23
N VAL A 105 2.43 1.51 6.17
CA VAL A 105 1.53 0.36 6.15
C VAL A 105 0.78 0.36 4.85
N VAL A 106 0.95 -0.71 4.07
CA VAL A 106 0.18 -0.99 2.86
C VAL A 106 -0.93 -1.98 3.19
N SER A 107 -2.16 -1.63 2.82
CA SER A 107 -3.36 -2.42 3.06
C SER A 107 -4.08 -2.72 1.74
N PRO A 108 -3.97 -3.94 1.21
CA PRO A 108 -4.80 -4.39 0.10
C PRO A 108 -6.20 -4.79 0.59
N SER A 109 -7.23 -4.44 -0.17
CA SER A 109 -8.61 -4.86 0.09
C SER A 109 -9.39 -5.10 -1.20
N THR A 110 -10.46 -5.90 -1.11
CA THR A 110 -11.52 -5.99 -2.11
C THR A 110 -12.60 -4.93 -1.85
N PHE A 111 -13.46 -4.64 -2.83
CA PHE A 111 -14.53 -3.65 -2.64
C PHE A 111 -15.57 -4.15 -1.62
N TYR A 112 -16.05 -5.38 -1.80
CA TYR A 112 -16.92 -6.08 -0.87
C TYR A 112 -16.11 -7.04 0.02
N PRO A 113 -16.53 -7.26 1.29
CA PRO A 113 -15.98 -8.30 2.16
C PRO A 113 -16.11 -9.70 1.56
#